data_AF-A0A497Y0V6-F1
#
_entry.id   AF-A0A497Y0V6-F1
#
_cell.length_a   1.000
_cell.length_b   1.000
_cell.length_c   1.000
_cell.angle_alpha   90.00
_cell.angle_beta   90.00
_cell.angle_gamma   90.00
#
_symmetry.space_group_name_H-M   'P 1'
#
loop_
_entity.id
_entity.type
_entity.pdbx_description
1 polymer ?
#
loop_
_entity_poly.entity_id
_entity_poly.type
_entity_poly.pdbx_seq_one_letter_code
_entity_poly.pdbx_strand_id
1 'polypeptide(L)' 'MSIENEVKSEILRIAGKPDQPDLLKSTTILGDIGYNEMMCRELEDSLQVIANRHATGKIIRPGSITPESTVSDCIGKVK' A
#
# COMPACT_ATOMS: atom_id res chain seq x y z
N MET A 1 -2.42 -16.23 1.15
CA MET A 1 -1.55 -15.08 0.82
C MET A 1 -1.53 -14.17 2.04
N SER A 2 -0.38 -13.66 2.47
CA SER A 2 -0.30 -12.76 3.64
C SER A 2 -0.79 -11.35 3.27
N ILE A 3 -1.39 -10.64 4.22
CA ILE A 3 -1.76 -9.22 4.04
C ILE A 3 -0.55 -8.41 3.55
N GLU A 4 0.64 -8.68 4.09
CA GLU A 4 1.87 -7.97 3.71
C GLU A 4 2.19 -8.14 2.22
N ASN A 5 2.13 -9.37 1.70
CA ASN A 5 2.44 -9.61 0.29
C ASN A 5 1.38 -8.99 -0.62
N GLU A 6 0.11 -9.05 -0.22
CA GLU A 6 -0.98 -8.43 -0.99
C GLU A 6 -0.85 -6.91 -1.05
N VAL A 7 -0.51 -6.27 0.07
CA VAL A 7 -0.21 -4.82 0.12
C VAL A 7 0.97 -4.48 -0.77
N LYS A 8 2.07 -5.24 -0.71
CA LYS A 8 3.26 -4.98 -1.53
C LYS A 8 3.00 -5.17 -3.02
N SER A 9 2.28 -6.21 -3.41
CA SER A 9 1.89 -6.42 -4.81
C SER A 9 1.02 -5.28 -5.32
N GLU A 10 0.07 -4.81 -4.52
CA GLU A 10 -0.77 -3.68 -4.89
C GLU A 10 0.02 -2.38 -5.04
N ILE A 11 0.99 -2.15 -4.15
CA ILE A 11 1.89 -1.00 -4.24
C ILE A 11 2.65 -1.00 -5.57
N LEU A 12 3.19 -2.15 -5.98
CA LEU A 12 3.94 -2.31 -7.23
C LEU A 12 3.02 -2.19 -8.45
N ARG A 13 1.81 -2.76 -8.39
CA ARG A 13 0.79 -2.67 -9.44
C ARG A 13 0.47 -1.22 -9.78
N ILE A 14 0.16 -0.40 -8.77
CA ILE A 14 -0.19 1.01 -8.95
C ILE A 14 1.02 1.84 -9.43
N ALA A 15 2.22 1.52 -8.95
CA ALA A 15 3.46 2.16 -9.43
C ALA A 15 3.86 1.75 -10.87
N GLY A 16 3.13 0.83 -11.51
CA GLY A 16 3.50 0.28 -12.82
C GLY A 16 4.84 -0.46 -12.79
N LYS A 17 5.23 -1.01 -11.64
CA LYS A 17 6.46 -1.78 -11.46
C LYS A 17 6.17 -3.27 -11.58
N PRO A 18 7.17 -4.09 -11.99
CA PRO A 18 7.01 -5.54 -12.01
C PRO A 18 6.64 -6.07 -10.62
N ASP A 19 5.73 -7.05 -10.57
CA ASP A 19 5.20 -7.65 -9.35
C ASP A 19 6.25 -8.57 -8.69
N GLN A 20 7.14 -7.94 -7.93
CA GLN A 20 8.17 -8.58 -7.12
C GLN A 20 8.05 -8.12 -5.66
N PRO A 21 6.95 -8.47 -4.97
CA PRO A 21 6.65 -7.97 -3.63
C PRO A 21 7.73 -8.32 -2.61
N ASP A 22 8.41 -9.45 -2.77
CA ASP A 22 9.51 -9.87 -1.89
C ASP A 22 10.73 -8.94 -1.95
N LEU A 23 10.92 -8.22 -3.07
CA LEU A 23 12.02 -7.26 -3.24
C LEU A 23 11.67 -5.86 -2.72
N LEU A 24 10.39 -5.59 -2.47
CA LEU A 24 9.94 -4.32 -1.94
C LEU A 24 10.22 -4.28 -0.43
N LYS A 25 11.22 -3.48 -0.06
CA LYS A 25 11.64 -3.30 1.34
C LYS A 25 10.57 -2.52 2.10
N SER A 26 10.35 -2.92 3.35
CA SER A 26 9.38 -2.26 4.22
C SER A 26 9.71 -0.79 4.49
N THR A 27 10.98 -0.41 4.41
CA THR A 27 11.47 0.97 4.58
C THR A 27 11.40 1.81 3.30
N THR A 28 10.99 1.24 2.16
CA THR A 28 10.88 1.99 0.91
C THR A 28 9.78 3.05 1.05
N ILE A 29 10.13 4.30 0.73
CA ILE A 29 9.20 5.42 0.67
C ILE A 29 8.43 5.34 -0.66
N LEU A 30 7.13 5.58 -0.64
CA LEU A 30 6.29 5.47 -1.84
C LEU A 30 6.74 6.46 -2.95
N GLY A 31 7.15 7.67 -2.57
CA GLY A 31 7.68 8.68 -3.49
C GLY A 31 8.93 8.20 -4.24
N ASP A 32 9.80 7.41 -3.61
CA ASP A 32 11.02 6.87 -4.24
C ASP A 32 10.71 5.89 -5.39
N ILE A 33 9.52 5.27 -5.37
CA ILE A 33 9.04 4.37 -6.42
C ILE A 33 8.05 5.04 -7.38
N GLY A 34 7.85 6.36 -7.25
CA GLY A 34 7.10 7.19 -8.19
C GLY A 34 5.67 7.55 -7.79
N TYR A 35 5.27 7.32 -6.53
CA TYR A 35 3.94 7.72 -6.09
C TYR A 35 3.75 9.23 -6.07
N ASN A 36 2.61 9.66 -6.59
CA ASN A 36 2.07 11.00 -6.40
C ASN A 36 0.77 10.92 -5.58
N GLU A 37 0.20 12.08 -5.25
CA GLU A 37 -1.03 12.16 -4.45
C GLU A 37 -2.21 11.37 -5.04
N MET A 38 -2.35 11.33 -6.37
CA MET A 38 -3.42 10.58 -7.03
C MET A 38 -3.24 9.08 -6.85
N MET A 39 -2.02 8.58 -7.03
CA MET A 39 -1.69 7.17 -6.77
C MET A 39 -1.86 6.80 -5.30
N CYS A 40 -1.62 7.73 -4.37
CA CYS A 40 -1.89 7.52 -2.95
C CYS A 40 -3.39 7.35 -2.69
N ARG A 41 -4.28 8.08 -3.37
CA ARG A 41 -5.74 7.87 -3.25
C ARG A 41 -6.16 6.51 -3.79
N GLU A 42 -5.65 6.12 -4.96
CA GLU A 42 -5.92 4.78 -5.52
C GLU A 42 -5.44 3.68 -4.56
N LEU A 43 -4.26 3.85 -3.97
CA LEU A 43 -3.72 2.89 -3.02
C LEU A 43 -4.60 2.80 -1.76
N GLU A 44 -5.07 3.91 -1.20
CA GLU A 44 -5.98 3.88 -0.06
C GLU A 44 -7.26 3.10 -0.33
N ASP A 45 -7.87 3.30 -1.50
CA ASP A 45 -9.07 2.56 -1.91
C ASP A 45 -8.76 1.05 -2.02
N SER A 46 -7.66 0.68 -2.66
CA SER A 46 -7.24 -0.71 -2.76
C SER A 46 -6.91 -1.33 -1.39
N LEU A 47 -6.23 -0.59 -0.51
CA LEU A 47 -5.93 -1.05 0.83
C LEU A 47 -7.21 -1.22 1.67
N GLN A 48 -8.23 -0.38 1.49
CA GLN A 48 -9.53 -0.56 2.14
C GLN A 48 -10.20 -1.86 1.67
N VAL A 49 -10.09 -2.20 0.38
CA VAL A 49 -10.60 -3.48 -0.15
C VAL A 49 -9.84 -4.66 0.46
N ILE A 50 -8.52 -4.57 0.63
CA ILE A 50 -7.70 -5.61 1.30
C ILE A 50 -8.12 -5.73 2.78
N ALA A 51 -8.21 -4.61 3.50
CA ALA A 51 -8.63 -4.56 4.90
C ALA A 51 -9.99 -5.22 5.14
N ASN A 52 -10.95 -4.98 4.23
CA ASN A 52 -12.28 -5.59 4.26
C ASN A 52 -12.23 -7.10 3.98
N ARG A 53 -11.45 -7.53 2.97
CA ARG A 53 -11.28 -8.96 2.64
C ARG A 53 -10.70 -9.78 3.78
N HIS A 54 -9.79 -9.18 4.55
CA HIS A 54 -9.17 -9.82 5.72
C HIS A 54 -9.92 -9.55 7.04
N ALA A 55 -11.11 -8.92 7.00
CA ALA A 55 -11.94 -8.63 8.17
C ALA A 55 -11.20 -7.92 9.33
N THR A 56 -10.27 -7.03 8.99
CA THR A 56 -9.37 -6.35 9.95
C THR A 56 -10.09 -5.29 10.79
N GLY A 57 -11.25 -4.83 10.34
CA GLY A 57 -12.00 -3.73 10.96
C GLY A 57 -11.36 -2.35 10.78
N LYS A 58 -10.27 -2.26 10.02
CA LYS A 58 -9.58 -0.99 9.75
C LYS A 58 -10.32 -0.15 8.73
N ILE A 59 -10.35 1.15 9.00
CA ILE A 59 -10.87 2.17 8.08
C ILE A 59 -9.70 3.03 7.64
N ILE A 60 -9.41 2.99 6.35
CA ILE A 60 -8.37 3.78 5.71
C ILE A 60 -9.02 5.05 5.20
N ARG A 61 -8.65 6.17 5.79
CA ARG A 61 -9.24 7.47 5.43
C ARG A 61 -8.46 8.10 4.29
N PRO A 62 -9.13 8.90 3.43
CA PRO A 62 -8.45 9.79 2.51
C PRO A 62 -7.43 10.66 3.26
N GLY A 63 -6.20 10.67 2.78
CA GLY A 63 -5.06 11.42 3.32
C GLY A 63 -4.23 10.61 4.33
N SER A 64 -4.57 9.35 4.59
CA SER A 64 -3.81 8.49 5.51
C SER A 64 -2.50 7.99 4.94
N ILE A 65 -2.38 8.01 3.61
CA ILE A 65 -1.18 7.66 2.86
C ILE A 65 -0.78 8.87 2.01
N THR A 66 0.52 9.16 2.06
CA THR A 66 1.18 10.23 1.31
C THR A 66 2.41 9.64 0.59
N PRO A 67 3.00 10.36 -0.37
CA PRO A 67 4.25 9.94 -1.00
C PRO A 67 5.40 9.73 0.00
N GLU A 68 5.36 10.37 1.17
CA GLU A 68 6.35 10.23 2.24
C GLU A 68 6.13 8.98 3.11
N SER A 69 4.99 8.31 2.95
CA SER A 69 4.68 7.07 3.67
C SER A 69 5.59 5.94 3.21
N THR A 70 5.92 5.04 4.13
CA THR A 70 6.66 3.82 3.83
C THR A 70 5.73 2.65 3.51
N VAL A 71 6.28 1.61 2.90
CA VAL A 71 5.58 0.32 2.71
C VAL A 71 5.12 -0.26 4.05
N SER A 72 5.93 -0.14 5.09
CA SER A 72 5.56 -0.52 6.47
C SER A 72 4.34 0.25 6.98
N ASP A 73 4.25 1.54 6.71
CA ASP A 73 3.10 2.35 7.11
C ASP A 73 1.83 1.84 6.43
N CYS A 74 1.89 1.55 5.13
CA CYS A 74 0.77 0.99 4.36
C CYS A 74 0.28 -0.34 4.95
N ILE A 75 1.20 -1.25 5.26
CA ILE A 75 0.89 -2.52 5.91
C ILE A 75 0.23 -2.28 7.28
N GLY A 76 0.76 -1.33 8.06
CA GLY A 76 0.22 -0.97 9.38
C GLY A 76 -1.16 -0.31 9.35
N LYS A 77 -1.59 0.27 8.21
CA LYS A 77 -2.97 0.75 8.04
C LYS A 77 -3.97 -0.38 7.87
N VAL A 78 -3.53 -1.53 7.36
CA VAL A 78 -4.38 -2.69 7.06
C VAL A 78 -4.40 -3.71 8.20
N LYS A 79 -3.25 -3.97 8.85
CA LYS A 79 -3.15 -4.83 10.05
C LYS A 79 -3.71 -4.15 11.30
#